data_AF-A0A916WTM7-F1
#
_entry.id   AF-A0A916WTM7-F1
#
_cell.length_a   1.000
_cell.length_b   1.000
_cell.length_c   1.000
_cell.angle_alpha   90.00
_cell.angle_beta   90.00
_cell.angle_gamma   90.00
#
_symmetry.space_group_name_H-M   'P 1'
#
loop_
_entity.id
_entity.type
_entity.pdbx_description
1 polymer ?
#
loop_
_entity_poly.entity_id
_entity_poly.type
_entity_poly.pdbx_seq_one_letter_code
_entity_poly.pdbx_strand_id
1 'polypeptide(L)'
;MSTTPRDPDDPTSGSEPSGGSAPPDLESLPPGVLQQVKRMVQAEYAKDLRTQLGTVPRTINWDALTPEDLEQELLALNEWVDWLRHTYGLPPQIIPPMWHRHPELLWELSALRQHWLICYDQQAKGNMGVVWHNDFVAARERLRDWVSISGSRLDRDRPTRITAWPGGEADGWTPPGTAELPVTERSADFVAFVLDAVRTRGEEQDAAMREIIDDE
;
A
#
# COMPACT_ATOMS: atom_id res chain seq x y z
N MET A 1 -56.25 -26.98 26.71
CA MET A 1 -56.93 -26.76 25.42
C MET A 1 -55.90 -26.09 24.53
N SER A 2 -55.15 -26.88 23.77
CA SER A 2 -55.40 -27.16 22.34
C SER A 2 -55.01 -25.94 21.49
N THR A 3 -54.14 -26.00 20.49
CA THR A 3 -53.82 -27.11 19.58
C THR A 3 -52.64 -26.71 18.70
N THR A 4 -51.64 -27.58 18.58
CA THR A 4 -50.73 -27.63 17.42
C THR A 4 -51.49 -28.15 16.20
N PRO A 5 -51.25 -27.63 15.00
CA PRO A 5 -51.52 -28.37 13.77
C PRO A 5 -50.22 -28.88 13.15
N ARG A 6 -50.25 -30.17 12.79
CA ARG A 6 -49.25 -30.91 12.03
C ARG A 6 -49.82 -31.19 10.63
N ASP A 7 -48.99 -30.95 9.61
CA ASP A 7 -48.92 -31.41 8.20
C ASP A 7 -50.17 -31.68 7.36
N PRO A 8 -50.02 -31.55 6.03
CA PRO A 8 -49.89 -32.78 5.25
C PRO A 8 -48.82 -32.76 4.14
N ASP A 9 -48.18 -33.92 3.94
CA ASP A 9 -47.52 -34.38 2.70
C ASP A 9 -48.45 -34.17 1.47
N ASP A 10 -48.04 -33.98 0.21
CA ASP A 10 -47.09 -34.71 -0.66
C ASP A 10 -47.11 -34.03 -2.09
N PRO A 11 -46.68 -34.68 -3.19
CA PRO A 11 -45.37 -34.68 -3.86
C PRO A 11 -45.30 -33.77 -5.11
N THR A 12 -44.10 -33.45 -5.61
CA THR A 12 -43.78 -33.62 -7.06
C THR A 12 -42.32 -33.29 -7.38
N SER A 13 -41.66 -34.32 -7.91
CA SER A 13 -40.44 -34.35 -8.72
C SER A 13 -40.14 -33.07 -9.52
N GLY A 14 -39.01 -32.44 -9.24
CA GLY A 14 -38.35 -31.46 -10.09
C GLY A 14 -36.91 -31.89 -10.30
N SER A 15 -36.61 -32.45 -11.47
CA SER A 15 -35.29 -32.90 -11.88
C SER A 15 -34.25 -31.79 -11.75
N GLU A 16 -33.26 -31.97 -10.89
CA GLU A 16 -32.04 -31.15 -10.90
C GLU A 16 -31.18 -31.54 -12.12
N PRO A 17 -30.63 -30.58 -12.89
CA PRO A 17 -29.72 -30.89 -13.97
C PRO A 17 -28.41 -31.43 -13.39
N SER A 18 -28.23 -32.74 -13.54
CA SER A 18 -26.94 -33.44 -13.52
C SER A 18 -25.93 -32.68 -14.38
N GLY A 19 -25.01 -31.98 -13.71
CA GLY A 19 -23.98 -31.19 -14.36
C GLY A 19 -23.00 -30.50 -13.40
N GLY A 20 -22.84 -31.02 -12.17
CA GLY A 20 -21.76 -30.58 -11.28
C GLY A 20 -20.58 -31.52 -11.45
N SER A 21 -19.60 -31.15 -12.29
CA SER A 21 -18.27 -31.77 -12.22
C SER A 21 -17.80 -31.64 -10.78
N ALA A 22 -17.42 -32.75 -10.14
CA ALA A 22 -16.75 -32.71 -8.85
C ALA A 22 -15.57 -31.71 -8.93
N PRO A 23 -15.31 -30.92 -7.88
CA PRO A 23 -14.16 -30.03 -7.87
C PRO A 23 -12.91 -30.87 -8.19
N PRO A 24 -12.03 -30.40 -9.09
CA PRO A 24 -10.85 -31.15 -9.48
C PRO A 24 -10.03 -31.50 -8.24
N ASP A 25 -9.64 -32.76 -8.11
CA ASP A 25 -8.88 -33.26 -6.97
C ASP A 25 -7.46 -32.68 -7.01
N LEU A 26 -7.27 -31.57 -6.30
CA LEU A 26 -6.06 -30.76 -6.33
C LEU A 26 -4.81 -31.58 -5.96
N GLU A 27 -4.95 -32.57 -5.07
CA GLU A 27 -3.85 -33.41 -4.60
C GLU A 27 -3.38 -34.45 -5.63
N SER A 28 -4.18 -34.71 -6.67
CA SER A 28 -3.86 -35.63 -7.76
C SER A 28 -3.04 -35.00 -8.89
N LEU A 29 -2.87 -33.67 -8.87
CA LEU A 29 -2.15 -32.93 -9.89
C LEU A 29 -0.62 -33.12 -9.75
N PRO A 30 0.14 -33.07 -10.85
CA PRO A 30 1.60 -33.08 -10.80
C PRO A 30 2.12 -31.96 -9.87
N PRO A 31 3.22 -32.18 -9.13
CA PRO A 31 3.70 -31.24 -8.11
C PRO A 31 3.93 -29.81 -8.63
N GLY A 32 4.42 -29.64 -9.86
CA GLY A 32 4.57 -28.31 -10.48
C GLY A 32 3.23 -27.62 -10.78
N VAL A 33 2.21 -28.37 -11.22
CA VAL A 33 0.86 -27.84 -11.48
C VAL A 33 0.18 -27.47 -10.16
N LEU A 34 0.38 -28.28 -9.11
CA LEU A 34 -0.08 -27.98 -7.75
C LEU A 34 0.50 -26.68 -7.22
N GLN A 35 1.79 -26.45 -7.42
CA GLN A 35 2.49 -25.26 -6.97
C GLN A 35 1.98 -24.01 -7.72
N GLN A 36 1.78 -24.13 -9.04
CA GLN A 36 1.23 -23.06 -9.86
C GLN A 36 -0.23 -22.73 -9.50
N VAL A 37 -1.08 -23.74 -9.29
CA VAL A 37 -2.46 -23.56 -8.84
C VAL A 37 -2.48 -22.91 -7.45
N LYS A 38 -1.63 -23.32 -6.52
CA LYS A 38 -1.49 -22.67 -5.20
C LYS A 38 -1.08 -21.20 -5.33
N ARG A 39 -0.12 -20.87 -6.20
CA ARG A 39 0.30 -19.48 -6.47
C ARG A 39 -0.84 -18.65 -7.06
N MET A 40 -1.56 -19.18 -8.04
CA MET A 40 -2.73 -18.51 -8.64
C MET A 40 -3.87 -18.32 -7.63
N VAL A 41 -4.16 -19.34 -6.83
CA VAL A 41 -5.17 -19.25 -5.76
C VAL A 41 -4.73 -18.25 -4.68
N GLN A 42 -3.45 -18.19 -4.33
CA GLN A 42 -2.94 -17.18 -3.38
C GLN A 42 -3.04 -15.77 -3.94
N ALA A 43 -2.71 -15.56 -5.22
CA ALA A 43 -2.82 -14.25 -5.87
C ALA A 43 -4.29 -13.81 -6.00
N GLU A 44 -5.18 -14.70 -6.44
CA GLU A 44 -6.62 -14.40 -6.54
C GLU A 44 -7.23 -14.21 -5.15
N TYR A 45 -6.83 -15.02 -4.16
CA TYR A 45 -7.23 -14.83 -2.77
C TYR A 45 -6.73 -13.49 -2.21
N ALA A 46 -5.51 -13.06 -2.51
CA ALA A 46 -5.00 -11.77 -2.08
C ALA A 46 -5.77 -10.61 -2.73
N LYS A 47 -6.16 -10.75 -4.00
CA LYS A 47 -6.98 -9.79 -4.76
C LYS A 47 -8.43 -9.75 -4.28
N ASP A 48 -9.04 -10.89 -3.97
CA ASP A 48 -10.38 -10.99 -3.39
C ASP A 48 -10.40 -10.46 -1.96
N LEU A 49 -9.39 -10.83 -1.16
CA LEU A 49 -9.18 -10.30 0.17
C LEU A 49 -8.97 -8.79 0.12
N ARG A 50 -8.27 -8.26 -0.89
CA ARG A 50 -8.15 -6.81 -1.09
C ARG A 50 -9.45 -6.15 -1.54
N THR A 51 -10.26 -6.83 -2.33
CA THR A 51 -11.58 -6.33 -2.72
C THR A 51 -12.52 -6.27 -1.51
N GLN A 52 -12.45 -7.27 -0.62
CA GLN A 52 -13.26 -7.35 0.60
C GLN A 52 -12.72 -6.44 1.72
N LEU A 53 -11.40 -6.42 1.94
CA LEU A 53 -10.70 -5.57 2.90
C LEU A 53 -10.41 -4.16 2.38
N GLY A 54 -10.69 -3.85 1.11
CA GLY A 54 -10.64 -2.49 0.57
C GLY A 54 -11.62 -1.55 1.29
N THR A 55 -12.47 -2.10 2.15
CA THR A 55 -13.32 -1.41 3.12
C THR A 55 -12.62 -1.03 4.42
N VAL A 56 -11.52 -1.69 4.80
CA VAL A 56 -10.77 -1.42 6.03
C VAL A 56 -9.39 -0.90 5.66
N PRO A 57 -9.18 0.41 5.78
CA PRO A 57 -7.91 1.02 5.47
C PRO A 57 -6.76 0.40 6.33
N ARG A 58 -5.61 -0.01 5.74
CA ARG A 58 -4.47 -0.69 6.43
C ARG A 58 -3.09 -0.08 6.15
N THR A 59 -2.15 -0.26 7.08
CA THR A 59 -0.75 0.18 6.89
C THR A 59 -0.17 -0.35 5.59
N ILE A 60 0.41 0.54 4.79
CA ILE A 60 1.00 0.22 3.49
C ILE A 60 2.42 -0.28 3.72
N ASN A 61 2.77 -1.41 3.10
CA ASN A 61 4.15 -1.85 2.97
C ASN A 61 4.61 -1.59 1.53
N TRP A 62 5.34 -0.50 1.31
CA TRP A 62 5.78 -0.05 -0.02
C TRP A 62 6.68 -1.06 -0.74
N ASP A 63 7.45 -1.85 0.00
CA ASP A 63 8.37 -2.85 -0.55
C ASP A 63 7.64 -4.09 -1.09
N ALA A 64 6.40 -4.32 -0.63
CA ALA A 64 5.61 -5.50 -0.99
C ALA A 64 4.54 -5.24 -2.07
N LEU A 65 4.39 -4.01 -2.55
CA LEU A 65 3.38 -3.66 -3.55
C LEU A 65 3.76 -4.18 -4.94
N THR A 66 2.75 -4.61 -5.72
CA THR A 66 2.94 -4.81 -7.17
C THR A 66 3.16 -3.46 -7.86
N PRO A 67 3.69 -3.42 -9.09
CA PRO A 67 3.86 -2.18 -9.84
C PRO A 67 2.57 -1.35 -9.95
N GLU A 68 1.43 -2.01 -10.22
CA GLU A 68 0.13 -1.35 -10.35
C GLU A 68 -0.35 -0.76 -9.02
N ASP A 69 -0.10 -1.49 -7.92
CA ASP A 69 -0.50 -1.07 -6.58
C ASP A 69 0.35 0.07 -6.07
N LEU A 70 1.65 0.00 -6.37
CA LEU A 70 2.61 1.05 -6.08
C LEU A 70 2.19 2.35 -6.77
N GLU A 71 1.84 2.31 -8.05
CA GLU A 71 1.35 3.48 -8.79
C GLU A 71 0.11 4.08 -8.13
N GLN A 72 -0.92 3.26 -7.87
CA GLN A 72 -2.17 3.71 -7.30
C GLN A 72 -2.00 4.33 -5.91
N GLU A 73 -1.21 3.69 -5.05
CA GLU A 73 -1.00 4.18 -3.69
C GLU A 73 -0.16 5.45 -3.66
N LEU A 74 0.84 5.58 -4.54
CA LEU A 74 1.61 6.82 -4.67
C LEU A 74 0.73 7.98 -5.13
N LEU A 75 -0.11 7.77 -6.14
CA LEU A 75 -1.02 8.80 -6.65
C LEU A 75 -2.06 9.21 -5.60
N ALA A 76 -2.67 8.24 -4.91
CA ALA A 76 -3.65 8.49 -3.86
C ALA A 76 -3.02 9.19 -2.65
N LEU A 77 -1.79 8.83 -2.28
CA LEU A 77 -1.05 9.55 -1.24
C LEU A 77 -0.76 10.99 -1.67
N ASN A 78 -0.36 11.23 -2.91
CA ASN A 78 -0.08 12.56 -3.41
C ASN A 78 -1.30 13.48 -3.40
N GLU A 79 -2.45 12.99 -3.84
CA GLU A 79 -3.72 13.72 -3.75
C GLU A 79 -4.07 14.05 -2.30
N TRP A 80 -3.96 13.07 -1.40
CA TRP A 80 -4.27 13.26 0.02
C TRP A 80 -3.31 14.24 0.71
N VAL A 81 -2.01 14.19 0.40
CA VAL A 81 -1.02 15.14 0.93
C VAL A 81 -1.31 16.56 0.43
N ASP A 82 -1.72 16.72 -0.83
CA ASP A 82 -2.13 18.00 -1.37
C ASP A 82 -3.38 18.55 -0.66
N TRP A 83 -4.39 17.71 -0.43
CA TRP A 83 -5.54 18.06 0.40
C TRP A 83 -5.12 18.48 1.82
N LEU A 84 -4.27 17.69 2.48
CA LEU A 84 -3.88 17.91 3.87
C LEU A 84 -3.16 19.25 4.05
N ARG A 85 -2.18 19.54 3.19
CA ARG A 85 -1.40 20.79 3.29
C ARG A 85 -2.26 22.03 3.06
N HIS A 86 -3.22 21.98 2.14
CA HIS A 86 -4.12 23.10 1.89
C HIS A 86 -5.16 23.26 3.00
N THR A 87 -5.72 22.15 3.48
CA THR A 87 -6.76 22.15 4.52
C THR A 87 -6.24 22.70 5.85
N TYR A 88 -5.03 22.33 6.23
CA TYR A 88 -4.41 22.73 7.50
C TYR A 88 -3.38 23.86 7.38
N GLY A 89 -3.19 24.42 6.19
CA GLY A 89 -2.22 25.50 5.94
C GLY A 89 -0.78 25.11 6.32
N LEU A 90 -0.37 23.88 6.00
CA LEU A 90 0.92 23.35 6.43
C LEU A 90 2.07 24.00 5.66
N PRO A 91 3.09 24.54 6.34
CA PRO A 91 4.23 25.15 5.67
C PRO A 91 5.24 24.07 5.20
N PRO A 92 6.18 24.43 4.31
CA PRO A 92 7.22 23.52 3.81
C PRO A 92 8.09 22.90 4.89
N GLN A 93 8.17 23.49 6.09
CA GLN A 93 8.88 22.93 7.24
C GLN A 93 8.19 21.70 7.86
N ILE A 94 6.93 21.42 7.49
CA ILE A 94 6.20 20.22 7.90
C ILE A 94 6.09 19.27 6.71
N ILE A 95 5.70 19.76 5.54
CA ILE A 95 5.61 18.96 4.32
C ILE A 95 6.30 19.72 3.17
N PRO A 96 7.53 19.36 2.78
CA PRO A 96 8.26 20.02 1.73
C PRO A 96 7.73 19.60 0.35
N PRO A 97 7.96 20.38 -0.71
CA PRO A 97 7.49 20.04 -2.05
C PRO A 97 7.95 18.67 -2.56
N MET A 98 9.18 18.29 -2.22
CA MET A 98 9.85 17.05 -2.66
C MET A 98 9.72 15.91 -1.65
N TRP A 99 8.68 15.90 -0.81
CA TRP A 99 8.45 14.86 0.21
C TRP A 99 8.53 13.43 -0.33
N HIS A 100 8.14 13.20 -1.59
CA HIS A 100 8.13 11.89 -2.24
C HIS A 100 9.52 11.30 -2.47
N ARG A 101 10.58 12.12 -2.45
CA ARG A 101 11.98 11.67 -2.55
C ARG A 101 12.56 11.20 -1.22
N HIS A 102 11.84 11.38 -0.12
CA HIS A 102 12.29 11.07 1.24
C HIS A 102 11.51 9.88 1.78
N PRO A 103 12.12 8.69 1.86
CA PRO A 103 11.45 7.50 2.36
C PRO A 103 10.80 7.72 3.73
N GLU A 104 11.49 8.40 4.66
CA GLU A 104 10.98 8.68 6.00
C GLU A 104 9.69 9.51 5.99
N LEU A 105 9.56 10.47 5.06
CA LEU A 105 8.33 11.25 4.88
C LEU A 105 7.26 10.41 4.20
N LEU A 106 7.62 9.63 3.19
CA LEU A 106 6.71 8.74 2.47
C LEU A 106 6.06 7.71 3.42
N TRP A 107 6.86 7.08 4.30
CA TRP A 107 6.35 6.16 5.33
C TRP A 107 5.46 6.88 6.35
N GLU A 108 5.89 7.99 6.95
CA GLU A 108 5.11 8.72 7.96
C GLU A 108 3.78 9.26 7.38
N LEU A 109 3.82 9.85 6.19
CA LEU A 109 2.63 10.39 5.51
C LEU A 109 1.66 9.28 5.12
N SER A 110 2.17 8.13 4.68
CA SER A 110 1.32 6.97 4.37
C SER A 110 0.58 6.46 5.61
N ALA A 111 1.26 6.35 6.76
CA ALA A 111 0.65 5.98 8.03
C ALA A 111 -0.38 7.02 8.49
N LEU A 112 -0.12 8.31 8.29
CA LEU A 112 -1.04 9.37 8.67
C LEU A 112 -2.30 9.39 7.79
N ARG A 113 -2.17 9.20 6.47
CA ARG A 113 -3.30 8.99 5.55
C ARG A 113 -4.15 7.82 6.02
N GLN A 114 -3.47 6.75 6.39
CA GLN A 114 -4.11 5.53 6.82
C GLN A 114 -4.91 5.72 8.11
N HIS A 115 -4.36 6.44 9.07
CA HIS A 115 -5.06 6.82 10.28
C HIS A 115 -6.26 7.74 10.00
N TRP A 116 -6.13 8.70 9.08
CA TRP A 116 -7.24 9.56 8.67
C TRP A 116 -8.42 8.76 8.10
N LEU A 117 -8.14 7.83 7.17
CA LEU A 117 -9.17 6.98 6.57
C LEU A 117 -9.92 6.14 7.61
N ILE A 118 -9.21 5.62 8.62
CA ILE A 118 -9.83 4.87 9.73
C ILE A 118 -10.70 5.77 10.61
N CYS A 119 -10.22 6.97 10.95
CA CYS A 119 -10.94 7.87 11.85
C CYS A 119 -12.19 8.50 11.21
N TYR A 120 -12.20 8.65 9.89
CA TYR A 120 -13.30 9.25 9.13
C TYR A 120 -14.15 8.23 8.36
N ASP A 121 -13.95 6.94 8.60
CA ASP A 121 -14.84 5.90 8.08
C ASP A 121 -16.28 6.06 8.60
N GLN A 122 -17.27 5.66 7.79
CA GLN A 122 -18.69 5.80 8.16
C GLN A 122 -19.09 4.95 9.38
N GLN A 123 -18.36 3.86 9.64
CA GLN A 123 -18.57 2.98 10.79
C GLN A 123 -17.72 3.40 12.00
N ALA A 124 -16.91 4.46 11.88
CA ALA A 124 -16.08 4.95 12.97
C ALA A 124 -16.93 5.52 14.13
N LYS A 125 -16.41 5.43 15.35
CA LYS A 125 -17.06 6.03 16.52
C LYS A 125 -17.08 7.56 16.39
N GLY A 126 -18.13 8.21 16.90
CA GLY A 126 -18.29 9.67 16.76
C GLY A 126 -17.16 10.52 17.37
N ASN A 127 -16.35 9.96 18.28
CA ASN A 127 -15.19 10.64 18.86
C ASN A 127 -13.90 10.54 18.02
N MET A 128 -13.87 9.74 16.95
CA MET A 128 -12.65 9.46 16.19
C MET A 128 -12.06 10.69 15.50
N GLY A 129 -12.90 11.67 15.12
CA GLY A 129 -12.40 12.95 14.62
C GLY A 129 -11.52 13.71 15.62
N VAL A 130 -11.84 13.65 16.92
CA VAL A 130 -11.00 14.27 17.98
C VAL A 130 -9.73 13.46 18.20
N VAL A 131 -9.82 12.12 18.17
CA VAL A 131 -8.66 11.23 18.27
C VAL A 131 -7.65 11.55 17.16
N TRP A 132 -8.12 11.66 15.91
CA TRP A 132 -7.26 12.01 14.79
C TRP A 132 -6.52 13.32 15.00
N HIS A 133 -7.20 14.37 15.46
CA HIS A 133 -6.56 15.67 15.68
C HIS A 133 -5.52 15.63 16.79
N ASN A 134 -5.75 14.84 17.85
CA ASN A 134 -4.76 14.66 18.91
C ASN A 134 -3.49 13.98 18.38
N ASP A 135 -3.65 12.90 17.60
CA ASP A 135 -2.52 12.15 17.05
C ASP A 135 -1.79 12.94 15.94
N PHE A 136 -2.54 13.74 15.18
CA PHE A 136 -1.99 14.62 14.15
C PHE A 136 -1.03 15.67 14.72
N VAL A 137 -1.22 16.14 15.95
CA VAL A 137 -0.26 17.04 16.62
C VAL A 137 1.11 16.36 16.74
N ALA A 138 1.15 15.12 17.23
CA ALA A 138 2.40 14.38 17.37
C ALA A 138 3.04 14.06 16.01
N ALA A 139 2.23 13.74 14.99
CA ALA A 139 2.71 13.50 13.63
C ALA A 139 3.37 14.76 13.03
N ARG A 140 2.79 15.95 13.24
CA ARG A 140 3.37 17.21 12.73
C ARG A 140 4.74 17.51 13.33
N GLU A 141 4.97 17.16 14.60
CA GLU A 141 6.29 17.31 15.22
C GLU A 141 7.32 16.35 14.56
N ARG A 142 6.98 15.07 14.39
CA ARG A 142 7.86 14.10 13.71
C ARG A 142 8.17 14.50 12.26
N LEU A 143 7.15 14.96 11.52
CA LEU A 143 7.33 15.45 10.16
C LEU A 143 8.32 16.62 10.11
N ARG A 144 8.23 17.57 11.07
CA ARG A 144 9.19 18.67 11.16
C ARG A 144 10.61 18.17 11.42
N ASP A 145 10.78 17.16 12.28
CA ASP A 145 12.08 16.56 12.54
C ASP A 145 12.65 15.89 11.28
N TRP A 146 11.84 15.13 10.54
CA TRP A 146 12.24 14.53 9.26
C TRP A 146 12.66 15.57 8.21
N VAL A 147 11.90 16.65 8.08
CA VAL A 147 12.26 17.76 7.18
C VAL A 147 13.55 18.43 7.62
N SER A 148 13.76 18.61 8.92
CA SER A 148 14.99 19.18 9.45
C SER A 148 16.21 18.29 9.17
N ILE A 149 16.05 16.97 9.27
CA ILE A 149 17.12 15.98 9.02
C ILE A 149 17.46 15.92 7.53
N SER A 150 16.46 15.75 6.66
CA SER A 150 16.65 15.74 5.21
C SER A 150 17.20 17.06 4.69
N GLY A 151 16.73 18.18 5.25
CA GLY A 151 17.08 19.54 4.82
C GLY A 151 16.35 20.00 3.57
N SER A 152 15.28 19.29 3.18
CA SER A 152 14.41 19.68 2.06
C SER A 152 13.71 21.01 2.35
N ARG A 153 13.61 21.87 1.33
CA ARG A 153 13.10 23.25 1.43
C ARG A 153 12.15 23.54 0.28
N LEU A 154 11.58 24.75 0.29
CA LEU A 154 10.66 25.19 -0.76
C LEU A 154 11.34 25.29 -2.14
N ASP A 155 12.59 25.77 -2.19
CA ASP A 155 13.31 26.11 -3.42
C ASP A 155 14.43 25.14 -3.78
N ARG A 156 14.76 24.21 -2.88
CA ARG A 156 15.85 23.25 -3.04
C ARG A 156 15.62 22.00 -2.22
N ASP A 157 16.21 20.93 -2.68
CA ASP A 157 16.07 19.60 -2.11
C ASP A 157 17.42 18.88 -2.10
N ARG A 158 17.60 17.92 -1.20
CA ARG A 158 18.75 17.02 -1.19
C ARG A 158 18.34 15.65 -0.63
N PRO A 159 18.90 14.54 -1.12
CA PRO A 159 18.61 13.23 -0.55
C PRO A 159 18.90 13.16 0.96
N THR A 160 18.10 12.36 1.67
CA THR A 160 18.30 12.12 3.11
C THR A 160 19.66 11.47 3.34
N ARG A 161 20.44 12.08 4.23
CA ARG A 161 21.79 11.60 4.53
C ARG A 161 21.73 10.29 5.29
N ILE A 162 22.38 9.26 4.75
CA ILE A 162 22.57 7.98 5.43
C ILE A 162 24.01 7.92 5.93
N THR A 163 24.17 7.68 7.23
CA THR A 163 25.48 7.46 7.86
C THR A 163 25.92 6.03 7.60
N ALA A 164 27.11 5.86 7.04
CA ALA A 164 27.74 4.55 6.92
C ALA A 164 28.18 4.04 8.31
N TRP A 165 27.80 2.82 8.64
CA TRP A 165 28.13 2.10 9.86
C TRP A 165 29.32 1.17 9.63
N PRO A 166 30.34 1.15 10.50
CA PRO A 166 31.49 0.26 10.31
C PRO A 166 31.10 -1.21 10.12
N GLY A 167 31.30 -1.74 8.90
CA GLY A 167 30.99 -3.12 8.53
C GLY A 167 29.50 -3.44 8.35
N GLY A 168 28.63 -2.43 8.24
CA GLY A 168 27.18 -2.61 8.12
C GLY A 168 26.65 -2.57 6.68
N GLU A 169 27.39 -1.95 5.76
CA GLU A 169 26.96 -1.80 4.38
C GLU A 169 27.27 -3.04 3.53
N ALA A 170 26.38 -3.35 2.59
CA ALA A 170 26.60 -4.37 1.58
C ALA A 170 27.71 -3.96 0.59
N ASP A 171 28.33 -4.95 -0.05
CA ASP A 171 29.32 -4.71 -1.10
C ASP A 171 28.72 -3.85 -2.23
N GLY A 172 29.37 -2.74 -2.54
CA GLY A 172 28.92 -1.79 -3.57
C GLY A 172 27.93 -0.73 -3.09
N TRP A 173 27.54 -0.72 -1.82
CA TRP A 173 26.72 0.36 -1.27
C TRP A 173 27.46 1.70 -1.39
N THR A 174 26.76 2.70 -1.92
CA THR A 174 27.26 4.07 -2.04
C THR A 174 26.33 5.00 -1.28
N PRO A 175 26.85 5.91 -0.44
CA PRO A 175 26.00 6.85 0.27
C PRO A 175 25.24 7.73 -0.72
N PRO A 176 23.99 8.12 -0.39
CA PRO A 176 23.23 9.05 -1.21
C PRO A 176 23.99 10.35 -1.47
N GLY A 177 23.72 10.97 -2.63
CA GLY A 177 24.30 12.26 -2.99
C GLY A 177 23.98 13.33 -1.95
N THR A 178 24.92 14.26 -1.74
CA THR A 178 24.78 15.36 -0.76
C THR A 178 24.52 16.72 -1.40
N ALA A 179 24.46 16.77 -2.74
CA ALA A 179 24.25 17.99 -3.49
C ALA A 179 22.81 18.51 -3.32
N GLU A 180 22.68 19.81 -3.09
CA GLU A 180 21.38 20.49 -3.13
C GLU A 180 20.98 20.77 -4.58
N LEU A 181 19.79 20.33 -4.96
CA LEU A 181 19.20 20.51 -6.28
C LEU A 181 18.02 21.48 -6.21
N PRO A 182 17.83 22.39 -7.18
CA PRO A 182 16.72 23.32 -7.17
C PRO A 182 15.37 22.61 -7.38
N VAL A 183 14.34 23.11 -6.72
CA VAL A 183 12.94 22.69 -6.92
C VAL A 183 12.32 23.61 -7.96
N THR A 184 12.15 23.12 -9.20
CA THR A 184 11.57 23.88 -10.30
C THR A 184 10.14 23.44 -10.63
N GLU A 185 9.94 22.16 -10.93
CA GLU A 185 8.66 21.60 -11.40
C GLU A 185 8.26 20.37 -10.57
N ARG A 186 7.67 20.61 -9.40
CA ARG A 186 7.34 19.56 -8.42
C ARG A 186 6.41 18.47 -8.98
N SER A 187 5.41 18.83 -9.78
CA SER A 187 4.45 17.86 -10.33
C SER A 187 5.09 16.96 -11.38
N ALA A 188 5.93 17.53 -12.26
CA ALA A 188 6.67 16.74 -13.24
C ALA A 188 7.67 15.80 -12.56
N ASP A 189 8.32 16.28 -11.49
CA ASP A 189 9.22 15.47 -10.67
C ASP A 189 8.51 14.28 -10.02
N PHE A 190 7.34 14.52 -9.43
CA PHE A 190 6.53 13.47 -8.82
C PHE A 190 6.11 12.41 -9.84
N VAL A 191 5.68 12.81 -11.03
CA VAL A 191 5.33 11.87 -12.11
C VAL A 191 6.55 11.05 -12.54
N ALA A 192 7.71 11.68 -12.70
CA ALA A 192 8.94 10.97 -13.05
C ALA A 192 9.33 9.95 -11.97
N PHE A 193 9.20 10.31 -10.69
CA PHE A 193 9.42 9.43 -9.55
C PHE A 193 8.49 8.20 -9.58
N VAL A 194 7.19 8.39 -9.82
CA VAL A 194 6.24 7.27 -9.91
C VAL A 194 6.60 6.33 -11.06
N LEU A 195 6.87 6.88 -12.25
CA LEU A 195 7.22 6.08 -13.42
C LEU A 195 8.52 5.29 -13.22
N ASP A 196 9.51 5.88 -12.57
CA ASP A 196 10.76 5.19 -12.20
C ASP A 196 10.50 4.06 -11.21
N ALA A 197 9.79 4.35 -10.12
CA ALA A 197 9.48 3.36 -9.08
C ALA A 197 8.68 2.17 -9.63
N VAL A 198 7.67 2.41 -10.48
CA VAL A 198 6.87 1.37 -11.12
C VAL A 198 7.72 0.52 -12.06
N ARG A 199 8.56 1.15 -12.88
CA ARG A 199 9.49 0.42 -13.76
C ARG A 199 10.42 -0.48 -12.96
N THR A 200 11.08 0.05 -11.94
CA THR A 200 12.00 -0.72 -11.09
C THR A 200 11.28 -1.90 -10.45
N ARG A 201 10.08 -1.69 -9.89
CA ARG A 201 9.30 -2.77 -9.30
C ARG A 201 8.89 -3.83 -10.32
N GLY A 202 8.58 -3.44 -11.56
CA GLY A 202 8.29 -4.37 -12.65
C GLY A 202 9.49 -5.24 -13.00
N GLU A 203 10.67 -4.63 -13.12
CA GLU A 203 11.93 -5.35 -13.38
C GLU A 203 12.29 -6.34 -12.26
N GLU A 204 12.09 -5.95 -10.99
CA GLU A 204 12.26 -6.81 -9.82
C GLU A 204 11.31 -8.00 -9.85
N GLN A 205 10.02 -7.76 -10.12
CA GLN A 205 9.01 -8.81 -10.20
C GLN A 205 9.27 -9.78 -11.35
N ASP A 206 9.65 -9.27 -12.52
CA ASP A 206 10.00 -10.09 -13.69
C ASP A 206 11.25 -10.93 -13.44
N ALA A 207 12.24 -10.38 -12.72
CA ALA A 207 13.45 -11.10 -12.34
C ALA A 207 13.13 -12.23 -11.35
N ALA A 208 12.33 -11.95 -10.32
CA ALA A 208 11.89 -12.96 -9.36
C ALA A 208 11.05 -14.07 -10.04
N MET A 209 10.18 -13.72 -10.98
CA MET A 209 9.42 -14.70 -11.76
C MET A 209 10.34 -15.60 -12.60
N ARG A 210 11.36 -15.03 -13.24
CA ARG A 210 12.36 -15.79 -14.01
C ARG A 210 13.13 -16.77 -13.13
N GLU A 211 13.60 -16.34 -11.96
CA GLU A 211 14.29 -17.20 -11.00
C GLU A 211 13.42 -18.39 -10.57
N ILE A 212 12.13 -18.15 -10.28
CA ILE A 212 11.21 -19.24 -9.91
C ILE A 212 10.97 -20.22 -11.07
N ILE A 213 10.95 -19.75 -12.32
CA ILE A 213 10.78 -20.62 -13.50
C ILE A 213 12.05 -21.42 -13.76
N ASP A 214 13.22 -20.84 -13.56
CA ASP A 214 14.51 -21.51 -13.80
C ASP A 214 14.85 -22.54 -12.68
N ASP A 215 14.26 -22.39 -11.50
CA ASP A 215 14.38 -23.32 -10.36
C ASP A 215 13.40 -24.52 -10.43
N GLU A 216 12.42 -24.53 -11.34
CA GLU A 216 11.45 -25.64 -11.60
C GLU A 216 11.93 -26.61 -12.70
#